data_AF-A0A2S5ITC4-F1
#
_entry.id   AF-A0A2S5ITC4-F1
#
_cell.length_a   1.000
_cell.length_b   1.000
_cell.length_c   1.000
_cell.angle_alpha   90.00
_cell.angle_beta   90.00
_cell.angle_gamma   90.00
#
_symmetry.space_group_name_H-M   'P 1'
#
loop_
_entity.id
_entity.type
_entity.pdbx_description
1 polymer ?
#
loop_
_entity_poly.entity_id
_entity_poly.type
_entity_poly.pdbx_seq_one_letter_code
_entity_poly.pdbx_strand_id
1 'polypeptide(L)'
;MAPGLTALMLSVLATCLWQYSGPDHPSLFTAAHTGSAVLCLLVPVGFVLVGRATGCRADLLKLGGVLLALASIPMITANSIYLFFFGSVEASYGDIGAFGIFMLGTAALLTTSAACTLGLLLAQPTTNPTPGPTAGTTT
;
A
#
# COMPACT_ATOMS: atom_id res chain seq x y z
N MET A 1 9.35 10.63 -6.47
CA MET A 1 8.52 10.20 -5.31
C MET A 1 8.95 8.80 -4.91
N ALA A 2 9.15 8.51 -3.63
CA ALA A 2 9.53 7.16 -3.21
C ALA A 2 8.33 6.20 -3.40
N PRO A 3 8.47 5.06 -4.09
CA PRO A 3 7.36 4.16 -4.36
C PRO A 3 6.71 3.61 -3.08
N GLY A 4 7.47 3.43 -1.99
CA GLY A 4 6.92 3.07 -0.69
C GLY A 4 5.96 4.13 -0.13
N LEU A 5 6.23 5.41 -0.38
CA LEU A 5 5.33 6.50 0.02
C LEU A 5 4.02 6.45 -0.78
N THR A 6 4.09 6.12 -2.07
CA THR A 6 2.89 5.88 -2.89
C THR A 6 2.04 4.75 -2.32
N ALA A 7 2.67 3.61 -1.98
CA ALA A 7 1.99 2.49 -1.33
C ALA A 7 1.34 2.90 -0.01
N LEU A 8 2.04 3.69 0.81
CA LEU A 8 1.55 4.18 2.09
C LEU A 8 0.34 5.10 1.92
N MET A 9 0.41 6.07 1.01
CA MET A 9 -0.69 7.00 0.74
C MET A 9 -1.94 6.28 0.23
N LEU A 10 -1.77 5.32 -0.69
CA LEU A 10 -2.87 4.49 -1.19
C LEU A 10 -3.47 3.63 -0.06
N SER A 11 -2.65 3.08 0.82
CA SER A 11 -3.10 2.31 1.99
C SER A 11 -3.91 3.16 2.95
N VAL A 12 -3.43 4.36 3.30
CA VAL A 12 -4.16 5.32 4.15
C VAL A 12 -5.48 5.70 3.51
N LEU A 13 -5.48 6.03 2.21
CA LEU A 13 -6.71 6.40 1.51
C LEU A 13 -7.73 5.26 1.48
N ALA A 14 -7.27 4.01 1.32
CA ALA A 14 -8.12 2.84 1.36
C ALA A 14 -8.79 2.66 2.74
N THR A 15 -8.04 2.91 3.82
CA THR A 15 -8.55 2.90 5.20
C THR A 15 -9.55 4.04 5.43
N CYS A 16 -9.26 5.24 4.95
CA CYS A 16 -10.17 6.39 5.07
C CYS A 16 -11.49 6.15 4.32
N LEU A 17 -11.42 5.63 3.09
CA LEU A 17 -12.61 5.25 2.32
C LEU A 17 -13.49 4.28 3.08
N TRP A 18 -12.88 3.27 3.70
CA TRP A 18 -13.62 2.32 4.53
C TRP A 18 -14.39 3.01 5.67
N GLN A 19 -13.77 3.97 6.36
CA GLN A 19 -14.41 4.66 7.49
C GLN A 19 -15.66 5.47 7.07
N TYR A 20 -15.74 5.91 5.82
CA TYR A 20 -16.93 6.58 5.29
C TYR A 20 -18.13 5.64 5.09
N SER A 21 -18.02 4.34 5.35
CA SER A 21 -19.18 3.43 5.38
C SER A 21 -19.96 3.47 6.71
N GLY A 22 -19.61 4.37 7.62
CA GLY A 22 -20.24 4.49 8.95
C GLY A 22 -21.67 5.04 8.96
N PRO A 23 -22.31 5.10 10.14
CA PRO A 23 -23.70 5.51 10.32
C PRO A 23 -24.01 6.95 9.90
N ASP A 24 -23.00 7.82 9.85
CA ASP A 24 -23.15 9.19 9.39
C ASP A 24 -23.30 9.29 7.85
N HIS A 25 -22.90 8.23 7.13
CA HIS A 25 -22.86 8.19 5.67
C HIS A 25 -23.35 6.86 5.08
N PRO A 26 -24.56 6.39 5.42
CA PRO A 26 -25.01 5.05 5.04
C PRO A 26 -25.21 4.88 3.53
N SER A 27 -25.53 5.97 2.82
CA SER A 27 -25.63 5.99 1.36
C SER A 27 -24.29 5.75 0.65
N LEU A 28 -23.16 5.91 1.35
CA LEU A 28 -21.83 5.71 0.80
C LEU A 28 -21.29 4.29 1.02
N PHE A 29 -22.00 3.42 1.75
CA PHE A 29 -21.51 2.09 2.15
C PHE A 29 -20.86 1.30 1.01
N THR A 30 -21.61 1.06 -0.07
CA THR A 30 -21.13 0.27 -1.21
C THR A 30 -19.97 0.96 -1.92
N ALA A 31 -20.04 2.27 -2.09
CA ALA A 31 -18.99 3.05 -2.76
C ALA A 31 -17.69 3.08 -1.94
N ALA A 32 -17.80 3.22 -0.61
CA ALA A 32 -16.71 3.18 0.35
C ALA A 32 -15.95 1.86 0.29
N HIS A 33 -16.66 0.73 0.41
CA HIS A 33 -16.03 -0.59 0.37
C HIS A 33 -15.48 -0.95 -1.01
N THR A 34 -16.19 -0.59 -2.09
CA THR A 34 -15.69 -0.81 -3.46
C THR A 34 -14.43 0.02 -3.71
N GLY A 35 -14.43 1.31 -3.35
CA GLY A 35 -13.29 2.20 -3.50
C GLY A 35 -12.09 1.74 -2.66
N SER A 36 -12.34 1.34 -1.41
CA SER A 36 -11.32 0.76 -0.54
C SER A 36 -10.69 -0.50 -1.14
N ALA A 37 -11.51 -1.44 -1.64
CA ALA A 37 -11.03 -2.66 -2.29
C ALA A 37 -10.18 -2.38 -3.54
N VAL A 38 -10.62 -1.44 -4.38
CA VAL A 38 -9.86 -1.01 -5.57
C VAL A 38 -8.51 -0.42 -5.18
N LEU A 39 -8.47 0.44 -4.16
CA LEU A 39 -7.20 1.02 -3.69
C LEU A 39 -6.26 -0.05 -3.14
N CYS A 40 -6.75 -1.05 -2.41
CA CYS A 40 -5.93 -2.18 -1.94
C CYS A 40 -5.28 -2.96 -3.09
N LEU A 41 -5.97 -3.11 -4.22
CA LEU A 41 -5.40 -3.71 -5.43
C LEU A 41 -4.37 -2.79 -6.10
N LEU A 42 -4.59 -1.48 -6.04
CA LEU A 42 -3.69 -0.48 -6.60
C LEU A 42 -2.43 -0.23 -5.77
N VAL A 43 -2.42 -0.54 -4.46
CA VAL A 43 -1.22 -0.39 -3.61
C VAL A 43 0.03 -1.08 -4.20
N PRO A 44 0.03 -2.41 -4.48
CA PRO A 44 1.19 -3.07 -5.06
C PRO A 44 1.49 -2.61 -6.49
N VAL A 45 0.46 -2.30 -7.29
CA VAL A 45 0.62 -1.83 -8.67
C VAL A 45 1.28 -0.46 -8.71
N GLY A 46 0.79 0.49 -7.90
CA GLY A 46 1.33 1.84 -7.77
C GLY A 46 2.76 1.82 -7.26
N PHE A 47 3.08 0.97 -6.29
CA PHE A 47 4.45 0.75 -5.82
C PHE A 47 5.39 0.36 -6.96
N VAL A 48 5.02 -0.66 -7.75
CA VAL A 48 5.86 -1.15 -8.84
C VAL A 48 6.00 -0.11 -9.97
N LEU A 49 4.90 0.55 -10.35
CA LEU A 49 4.91 1.55 -11.42
C LEU A 49 5.77 2.77 -11.06
N VAL A 50 5.57 3.33 -9.87
CA VAL A 50 6.40 4.45 -9.39
C VAL A 50 7.84 4.01 -9.24
N GLY A 51 8.08 2.81 -8.70
CA GLY A 51 9.42 2.29 -8.50
C GLY A 51 10.20 2.12 -9.81
N ARG A 52 9.52 1.65 -10.86
CA ARG A 52 10.09 1.59 -12.22
C ARG A 52 10.38 2.99 -12.76
N ALA A 53 9.44 3.92 -12.60
CA ALA A 53 9.61 5.31 -13.03
C ALA A 53 10.76 6.03 -12.30
N THR A 54 11.09 5.63 -11.08
CA THR A 54 12.21 6.18 -10.29
C THR A 54 13.49 5.34 -10.34
N GLY A 55 13.58 4.34 -11.22
CA GLY A 55 14.80 3.55 -11.42
C GLY A 55 15.20 2.66 -10.24
N CYS A 56 14.25 2.24 -9.40
CA CYS A 56 14.52 1.31 -8.30
C CYS A 56 14.91 -0.09 -8.82
N ARG A 57 15.74 -0.82 -8.06
CA ARG A 57 16.17 -2.17 -8.43
C ARG A 57 14.97 -3.12 -8.58
N ALA A 58 14.94 -3.85 -9.69
CA ALA A 58 13.80 -4.70 -10.06
C ALA A 58 13.51 -5.84 -9.07
N ASP A 59 14.54 -6.38 -8.42
CA ASP A 59 14.42 -7.42 -7.40
C ASP A 59 13.71 -6.90 -6.13
N LEU A 60 14.10 -5.72 -5.65
CA LEU A 60 13.44 -5.06 -4.51
C LEU A 60 12.00 -4.66 -4.85
N LEU A 61 11.74 -4.22 -6.09
CA LEU A 61 10.38 -3.92 -6.53
C LEU A 61 9.49 -5.16 -6.59
N LYS A 62 10.03 -6.30 -7.07
CA LYS A 62 9.30 -7.56 -7.11
C LYS A 62 8.97 -8.04 -5.69
N LEU A 63 9.95 -8.03 -4.79
CA LEU A 63 9.74 -8.44 -3.40
C LEU A 63 8.72 -7.53 -2.71
N GLY A 64 8.90 -6.21 -2.79
CA GLY A 64 7.98 -5.25 -2.17
C GLY A 64 6.57 -5.33 -2.73
N GLY A 65 6.42 -5.49 -4.05
CA GLY A 65 5.11 -5.68 -4.69
C GLY A 65 4.40 -6.95 -4.21
N VAL A 66 5.12 -8.06 -4.05
CA VAL A 66 4.55 -9.31 -3.51
C VAL A 66 4.14 -9.15 -2.06
N LEU A 67 4.99 -8.55 -1.21
CA LEU A 67 4.66 -8.32 0.19
C LEU A 67 3.44 -7.42 0.35
N LEU A 68 3.35 -6.35 -0.44
CA LEU A 68 2.18 -5.46 -0.44
C LEU A 68 0.92 -6.17 -0.92
N ALA A 69 1.01 -7.00 -1.95
CA ALA A 69 -0.13 -7.79 -2.42
C ALA A 69 -0.65 -8.75 -1.34
N LEU A 70 0.25 -9.42 -0.60
CA LEU A 70 -0.13 -10.28 0.52
C LEU A 70 -0.74 -9.46 1.67
N ALA A 71 -0.16 -8.29 1.97
CA ALA A 71 -0.69 -7.39 2.99
C ALA A 71 -2.09 -6.85 2.65
N SER A 72 -2.43 -6.71 1.37
CA SER A 72 -3.77 -6.29 0.92
C SER A 72 -4.86 -7.34 1.15
N ILE A 73 -4.52 -8.63 1.27
CA ILE A 73 -5.50 -9.74 1.29
C ILE A 73 -6.54 -9.58 2.40
N PRO A 74 -6.18 -9.37 3.69
CA PRO A 74 -7.19 -9.26 4.73
C PRO A 74 -8.15 -8.10 4.48
N MET A 75 -7.65 -6.96 4.00
CA MET A 75 -8.49 -5.80 3.73
C MET A 75 -9.45 -6.03 2.54
N ILE A 76 -9.02 -6.77 1.51
CA ILE A 76 -9.89 -7.20 0.40
C ILE A 76 -10.95 -8.20 0.91
N THR A 77 -10.54 -9.15 1.75
CA THR A 77 -11.45 -10.12 2.36
C THR A 77 -12.53 -9.43 3.18
N ALA A 78 -12.13 -8.48 4.04
CA ALA A 78 -13.07 -7.69 4.79
C ALA A 78 -14.04 -6.97 3.84
N ASN A 79 -13.53 -6.26 2.82
CA ASN A 79 -14.40 -5.50 1.89
C ASN A 79 -15.42 -6.43 1.21
N SER A 80 -14.98 -7.64 0.85
CA SER A 80 -15.84 -8.65 0.24
C SER A 80 -16.94 -9.12 1.19
N ILE A 81 -16.64 -9.28 2.48
CA ILE A 81 -17.66 -9.61 3.50
C ILE A 81 -18.72 -8.51 3.56
N TYR A 82 -18.30 -7.25 3.66
CA TYR A 82 -19.22 -6.12 3.73
C TYR A 82 -20.06 -5.94 2.45
N LEU A 83 -19.46 -6.12 1.27
CA LEU A 83 -20.16 -5.96 0.00
C LEU A 83 -21.13 -7.10 -0.32
N PHE A 84 -20.74 -8.35 -0.03
CA PHE A 84 -21.50 -9.52 -0.49
C PHE A 84 -22.37 -10.18 0.59
N PHE A 85 -22.08 -9.96 1.87
CA PHE A 85 -22.82 -10.61 2.97
C PHE A 85 -23.67 -9.63 3.77
N PHE A 86 -23.19 -8.40 4.02
CA PHE A 86 -23.98 -7.39 4.74
C PHE A 86 -24.79 -6.49 3.80
N GLY A 87 -24.14 -5.88 2.81
CA GLY A 87 -24.80 -5.03 1.81
C GLY A 87 -25.34 -3.69 2.32
N SER A 88 -25.34 -3.43 3.63
CA SER A 88 -25.68 -2.13 4.22
C SER A 88 -25.00 -1.92 5.58
N VAL A 89 -25.01 -0.66 6.05
CA VAL A 89 -24.50 -0.29 7.39
C VAL A 89 -25.27 -1.02 8.47
N GLU A 90 -26.60 -1.03 8.37
CA GLU A 90 -27.51 -1.59 9.37
C GLU A 90 -27.30 -3.09 9.55
N ALA A 91 -27.08 -3.81 8.45
CA ALA A 91 -26.78 -5.24 8.47
C ALA A 91 -25.41 -5.56 9.09
N SER A 92 -24.47 -4.62 9.03
CA SER A 92 -23.11 -4.80 9.53
C SER A 92 -22.92 -4.46 11.02
N TYR A 93 -23.97 -3.98 11.69
CA TYR A 93 -23.88 -3.61 13.11
C TYR A 93 -23.47 -4.80 13.97
N GLY A 94 -22.45 -4.59 14.80
CA GLY A 94 -21.95 -5.60 15.73
C GLY A 94 -21.06 -6.67 15.07
N ASP A 95 -20.69 -6.52 13.79
CA ASP A 95 -19.71 -7.42 13.18
C ASP A 95 -18.29 -7.16 13.69
N ILE A 96 -17.88 -7.98 14.65
CA ILE A 96 -16.52 -7.99 15.19
C ILE A 96 -15.56 -8.70 14.22
N GLY A 97 -16.08 -9.63 13.42
CA GLY A 97 -15.29 -10.51 12.56
C GLY A 97 -14.62 -9.76 11.41
N ALA A 98 -15.41 -9.22 10.48
CA ALA A 98 -14.82 -8.52 9.33
C ALA A 98 -14.21 -7.18 9.72
N PHE A 99 -14.67 -6.53 10.79
CA PHE A 99 -13.96 -5.40 11.39
C PHE A 99 -12.56 -5.78 11.89
N GLY A 100 -12.41 -6.92 12.59
CA GLY A 100 -11.11 -7.42 13.04
C GLY A 100 -10.18 -7.74 11.87
N ILE A 101 -10.71 -8.35 10.80
CA ILE A 101 -9.96 -8.61 9.57
C ILE A 101 -9.52 -7.29 8.90
N PHE A 102 -10.39 -6.28 8.86
CA PHE A 102 -10.05 -4.95 8.37
C PHE A 102 -8.91 -4.30 9.17
N MET A 103 -8.95 -4.38 10.50
CA MET A 103 -7.88 -3.85 11.36
C MET A 103 -6.55 -4.55 11.11
N LEU A 104 -6.57 -5.88 10.99
CA LEU A 104 -5.40 -6.67 10.63
C LEU A 104 -4.85 -6.27 9.25
N GLY A 105 -5.72 -6.13 8.25
CA GLY A 105 -5.35 -5.71 6.90
C GLY A 105 -4.75 -4.32 6.87
N THR A 106 -5.34 -3.37 7.59
CA THR A 106 -4.83 -2.01 7.73
C THR A 106 -3.45 -2.00 8.36
N ALA A 107 -3.26 -2.71 9.48
CA ALA A 107 -1.96 -2.81 10.13
C ALA A 107 -0.90 -3.43 9.21
N ALA A 108 -1.24 -4.53 8.52
CA ALA A 108 -0.34 -5.20 7.59
C ALA A 108 0.06 -4.28 6.43
N LEU A 109 -0.89 -3.56 5.83
CA LEU A 109 -0.63 -2.65 4.71
C LEU A 109 0.24 -1.47 5.10
N LEU A 110 -0.09 -0.81 6.22
CA LEU A 110 0.66 0.36 6.68
C LEU A 110 2.09 -0.02 7.09
N THR A 111 2.26 -1.11 7.83
CA THR A 111 3.59 -1.59 8.25
C THR A 111 4.42 -2.03 7.05
N THR A 112 3.85 -2.79 6.11
CA THR A 112 4.56 -3.23 4.90
C THR A 112 4.93 -2.05 4.01
N SER A 113 4.04 -1.07 3.83
CA SER A 113 4.32 0.14 3.05
C SER A 113 5.41 1.00 3.70
N ALA A 114 5.39 1.15 5.02
CA ALA A 114 6.44 1.84 5.77
C ALA A 114 7.79 1.10 5.64
N ALA A 115 7.80 -0.23 5.79
CA ALA A 115 8.99 -1.05 5.62
C ALA A 115 9.57 -0.94 4.20
N CYS A 116 8.72 -0.96 3.17
CA CYS A 116 9.15 -0.75 1.78
C CYS A 116 9.71 0.66 1.56
N THR A 117 9.14 1.68 2.22
CA THR A 117 9.66 3.05 2.17
C THR A 117 11.05 3.13 2.77
N LEU A 118 11.21 2.66 4.02
CA LEU A 118 12.49 2.69 4.74
C LEU A 118 13.54 1.82 4.05
N GLY A 119 13.19 0.60 3.65
CA GLY A 119 14.10 -0.33 2.99
C GLY A 119 14.65 0.20 1.66
N LEU A 120 13.82 0.89 0.86
CA LEU A 120 14.28 1.51 -0.39
C LEU A 120 15.15 2.75 -0.17
N LEU A 121 14.89 3.52 0.89
CA LEU A 121 15.76 4.64 1.26
C LEU A 121 17.15 4.15 1.69
N LEU A 122 17.19 3.08 2.49
CA LEU A 122 18.44 2.47 2.96
C LEU A 122 19.20 1.74 1.84
N ALA A 123 18.51 1.27 0.81
CA ALA A 123 19.11 0.56 -0.32
C ALA A 123 19.62 1.49 -1.44
N GLN A 124 19.50 2.82 -1.30
CA GLN A 124 20.09 3.74 -2.28
C GLN A 124 21.62 3.64 -2.25
N PRO A 125 22.28 3.55 -3.42
CA PRO A 125 23.73 3.59 -3.46
C PRO A 125 24.21 4.92 -2.89
N THR A 126 25.11 4.88 -1.90
CA THR A 126 25.93 6.04 -1.53
C THR A 126 26.68 6.47 -2.79
N THR A 127 26.29 7.61 -3.37
CA THR A 127 27.05 8.24 -4.43
C THR A 127 28.46 8.55 -3.91
N ASN A 128 29.45 7.79 -4.37
CA ASN A 128 30.76 8.33 -4.72
C ASN A 128 31.54 7.29 -5.54
N PRO A 129 31.85 7.65 -6.79
CA PRO A 129 33.23 7.68 -7.20
C PRO A 129 33.62 9.15 -7.29
N THR A 130 34.36 9.61 -6.28
CA THR A 130 35.26 10.73 -6.47
C THR A 130 36.04 10.48 -7.76
N PRO A 131 36.09 11.41 -8.73
CA PRO A 131 37.05 11.31 -9.81
C PRO A 131 38.42 11.36 -9.14
N GLY A 132 39.10 10.22 -9.09
CA GLY A 132 40.51 10.22 -8.68
C GLY A 132 41.26 11.20 -9.58
N PRO A 133 42.18 12.02 -9.05
CA PRO A 133 43.00 12.87 -9.88
C PRO A 133 43.77 11.95 -10.84
N THR A 134 43.55 12.13 -12.15
CA THR A 134 44.45 11.62 -13.18
C THR A 134 45.80 12.29 -13.01
N ALA A 135 46.62 11.73 -12.11
CA ALA A 135 48.06 11.95 -12.08
C ALA A 135 48.63 11.43 -13.42
N GLY A 136 49.43 12.27 -14.05
CA GLY A 136 49.70 12.22 -15.48
C GLY A 136 50.66 11.14 -15.95
N THR A 137 50.98 11.18 -17.24
CA THR A 137 52.29 10.79 -17.74
C THR A 137 52.62 11.64 -18.97
N THR A 138 53.62 12.48 -18.79
CA THR A 138 54.47 13.12 -19.81
C THR A 138 55.05 12.11 -20.78
N THR A 139 54.97 12.40 -22.08
CA THR A 139 56.08 12.29 -23.07
C THR A 139 55.77 13.20 -24.24
#